data_AF-A0AAU6U8S7-F1
#
_entry.id   AF-A0AAU6U8S7-F1
#
_cell.length_a   1.000
_cell.length_b   1.000
_cell.length_c   1.000
_cell.angle_alpha   90.00
_cell.angle_beta   90.00
_cell.angle_gamma   90.00
#
_symmetry.space_group_name_H-M   'P 1'
#
loop_
_entity.id
_entity.type
_entity.pdbx_description
1 polymer ?
#
loop_
_entity_poly.entity_id
_entity_poly.type
_entity_poly.pdbx_seq_one_letter_code
_entity_poly.pdbx_strand_id
1 'polypeptide(L)'
;MTNELPLSHTSRQWLGLVAAKAKLQPTRQGERWLLHLTPGSPHARTVTLHLRWAGVQWQLLSLTNAEDWRTMSQPVDEICVDPTRRCFWRSQAGPVSPTEQPRVLASFLADLQRTCTHHGYRVESDPLPQKEARDAQTTDSR
;
A
#
# COMPACT_ATOMS: atom_id res chain seq x y z
N MET A 1 -7.93 -11.03 12.73
CA MET A 1 -8.03 -9.67 12.16
C MET A 1 -7.37 -9.65 10.80
N THR A 2 -8.04 -9.13 9.77
CA THR A 2 -7.42 -8.95 8.45
C THR A 2 -6.47 -7.76 8.52
N ASN A 3 -5.18 -7.96 8.25
CA ASN A 3 -4.16 -6.90 8.18
C ASN A 3 -4.32 -6.02 6.90
N GLU A 4 -5.55 -5.87 6.41
CA GLU A 4 -5.88 -5.08 5.23
C GLU A 4 -6.23 -3.65 5.65
N LEU A 5 -5.76 -2.68 4.88
CA LEU A 5 -6.10 -1.27 5.05
C LEU A 5 -7.55 -1.01 4.62
N PRO A 6 -8.31 -0.19 5.38
CA PRO A 6 -9.70 0.12 5.06
C PRO A 6 -9.77 1.00 3.80
N LEU A 7 -10.10 0.39 2.66
CA LEU A 7 -10.23 1.09 1.39
C LEU A 7 -11.70 1.39 1.06
N SER A 8 -11.95 2.57 0.47
CA SER A 8 -13.22 2.87 -0.19
C SER A 8 -13.44 1.97 -1.42
N HIS A 9 -14.69 1.87 -1.90
CA HIS A 9 -14.98 1.12 -3.13
C HIS A 9 -14.18 1.66 -4.33
N THR A 10 -14.15 2.98 -4.50
CA THR A 10 -13.41 3.65 -5.57
C THR A 10 -11.91 3.39 -5.50
N SER A 11 -11.32 3.45 -4.30
CA SER A 11 -9.89 3.18 -4.10
C SER A 11 -9.55 1.72 -4.42
N ARG A 12 -10.44 0.76 -4.10
CA ARG A 12 -10.25 -0.66 -4.48
C ARG A 12 -10.33 -0.88 -5.98
N GLN A 13 -11.28 -0.25 -6.66
CA GLN A 13 -11.36 -0.32 -8.13
C GLN A 13 -10.09 0.24 -8.77
N TRP A 14 -9.64 1.39 -8.28
CA TRP A 14 -8.41 2.01 -8.77
C TRP A 14 -7.17 1.12 -8.51
N LEU A 15 -7.08 0.48 -7.35
CA LEU A 15 -6.04 -0.50 -7.04
C LEU A 15 -5.99 -1.64 -8.06
N GLY A 16 -7.16 -2.13 -8.49
CA GLY A 16 -7.26 -3.13 -9.54
C GLY A 16 -6.71 -2.66 -10.89
N LEU A 17 -6.95 -1.39 -11.25
CA LEU A 17 -6.38 -0.78 -12.46
C LEU A 17 -4.86 -0.64 -12.38
N VAL A 18 -4.34 -0.24 -11.21
CA VAL A 18 -2.89 -0.14 -10.97
C VAL A 18 -2.23 -1.52 -11.10
N ALA A 19 -2.81 -2.55 -10.47
CA ALA A 19 -2.33 -3.93 -10.57
C ALA A 19 -2.38 -4.47 -12.02
N ALA A 20 -3.46 -4.16 -12.76
CA ALA A 20 -3.57 -4.52 -14.17
C ALA A 20 -2.50 -3.82 -15.03
N LYS A 21 -2.21 -2.54 -14.77
CA LYS A 21 -1.15 -1.80 -15.47
C LYS A 21 0.25 -2.36 -15.17
N ALA A 22 0.45 -2.84 -13.96
CA ALA A 22 1.64 -3.60 -13.56
C ALA A 22 1.68 -5.03 -14.14
N LYS A 23 0.67 -5.43 -14.92
CA LYS A 23 0.54 -6.75 -15.56
C LYS A 23 0.55 -7.90 -14.55
N LEU A 24 0.05 -7.67 -13.35
CA LEU A 24 -0.06 -8.74 -12.35
C LEU A 24 -1.09 -9.79 -12.80
N GLN A 25 -0.69 -11.06 -12.73
CA GLN A 25 -1.54 -12.21 -13.04
C GLN A 25 -1.48 -13.21 -11.89
N PRO A 26 -2.21 -12.97 -10.78
CA PRO A 26 -2.20 -13.86 -9.65
C PRO A 26 -2.78 -15.23 -10.03
N THR A 27 -2.10 -16.31 -9.66
CA THR A 27 -2.60 -17.67 -9.92
C THR A 27 -3.30 -18.29 -8.71
N ARG A 28 -2.97 -17.82 -7.50
CA ARG A 28 -3.45 -18.35 -6.22
C ARG A 28 -3.83 -17.21 -5.29
N GLN A 29 -4.83 -17.47 -4.46
CA GLN A 29 -5.15 -16.60 -3.34
C GLN A 29 -3.95 -16.52 -2.38
N GLY A 30 -3.68 -15.32 -1.89
CA GLY A 30 -2.61 -15.05 -0.92
C GLY A 30 -1.27 -14.63 -1.53
N GLU A 31 -1.13 -14.69 -2.86
CA GLU A 31 0.02 -14.11 -3.57
C GLU A 31 0.14 -12.62 -3.27
N ARG A 32 1.38 -12.13 -3.19
CA ARG A 32 1.72 -10.79 -2.74
C ARG A 32 2.74 -10.12 -3.66
N TRP A 33 2.62 -8.80 -3.78
CA TRP A 33 3.51 -7.97 -4.57
C TRP A 33 3.79 -6.66 -3.86
N LEU A 34 4.97 -6.10 -4.13
CA LEU A 34 5.22 -4.68 -3.98
C LEU A 34 4.98 -4.03 -5.34
N LEU A 35 4.18 -2.97 -5.36
CA LEU A 35 4.05 -2.10 -6.52
C LEU A 35 4.69 -0.76 -6.22
N HIS A 36 5.62 -0.35 -7.07
CA HIS A 36 6.27 0.95 -7.02
C HIS A 36 5.59 1.88 -8.02
N LEU A 37 4.65 2.69 -7.52
CA LEU A 37 3.85 3.60 -8.33
C LEU A 37 4.48 4.99 -8.33
N THR A 38 4.91 5.47 -9.49
CA THR A 38 5.51 6.80 -9.65
C THR A 38 4.57 7.67 -10.49
N PRO A 39 3.87 8.66 -9.88
CA PRO A 39 3.04 9.60 -10.63
C PRO A 39 3.88 10.44 -11.60
N GLY A 40 3.30 10.83 -12.73
CA GLY A 40 4.00 11.56 -13.79
C GLY A 40 4.26 13.05 -13.52
N SER A 41 4.19 13.52 -12.28
CA SER A 41 4.41 14.93 -11.96
C SER A 41 5.89 15.19 -11.57
N PRO A 42 6.44 16.39 -11.84
CA PRO A 42 7.88 16.68 -11.63
C PRO A 42 8.38 16.51 -10.19
N HIS A 43 7.49 16.53 -9.21
CA HIS A 43 7.80 16.43 -7.79
C HIS A 43 7.09 15.26 -7.11
N ALA A 44 6.44 14.37 -7.87
CA ALA A 44 5.77 13.23 -7.30
C ALA A 44 6.78 12.17 -6.84
N ARG A 45 6.58 11.72 -5.60
CA ARG A 45 7.33 10.61 -5.04
C ARG A 45 6.72 9.27 -5.45
N THR A 46 7.59 8.28 -5.58
CA THR A 46 7.17 6.90 -5.74
C THR A 46 6.47 6.44 -4.46
N VAL A 47 5.27 5.90 -4.63
CA VAL A 47 4.50 5.25 -3.56
C VAL A 47 4.64 3.76 -3.72
N THR A 48 5.17 3.10 -2.69
CA THR A 48 5.22 1.64 -2.62
C THR A 48 3.93 1.12 -2.00
N LEU A 49 3.23 0.25 -2.71
CA LEU A 49 2.00 -0.41 -2.28
C LEU A 49 2.26 -1.90 -2.08
N HIS A 50 1.96 -2.42 -0.89
CA HIS A 50 2.04 -3.86 -0.64
C HIS A 50 0.67 -4.50 -0.85
N LEU A 51 0.54 -5.30 -1.90
CA LEU A 51 -0.71 -5.91 -2.30
C LEU A 51 -0.77 -7.38 -1.96
N ARG A 52 -1.99 -7.87 -1.74
CA ARG A 52 -2.33 -9.29 -1.69
C ARG A 52 -3.52 -9.58 -2.59
N TRP A 53 -3.45 -10.67 -3.35
CA TRP A 53 -4.61 -11.19 -4.07
C TRP A 53 -5.50 -12.00 -3.14
N ALA A 54 -6.76 -11.59 -2.96
CA ALA A 54 -7.73 -12.28 -2.11
C ALA A 54 -8.50 -13.40 -2.82
N GLY A 55 -8.18 -13.70 -4.08
CA GLY A 55 -8.94 -14.64 -4.92
C GLY A 55 -9.97 -13.96 -5.82
N VAL A 56 -10.56 -12.85 -5.37
CA VAL A 56 -11.58 -12.08 -6.12
C VAL A 56 -11.25 -10.60 -6.28
N GLN A 57 -10.40 -10.06 -5.40
CA GLN A 57 -10.03 -8.65 -5.40
C GLN A 57 -8.64 -8.45 -4.82
N TRP A 58 -8.05 -7.30 -5.14
CA TRP A 58 -6.80 -6.84 -4.55
C TRP A 58 -7.05 -6.22 -3.18
N GLN A 59 -6.19 -6.57 -2.22
CA GLN A 59 -6.17 -5.99 -0.88
C GLN A 59 -4.88 -5.21 -0.70
N LEU A 60 -4.96 -4.02 -0.11
CA LEU A 60 -3.80 -3.23 0.27
C LEU A 60 -3.43 -3.57 1.72
N LEU A 61 -2.20 -4.04 1.94
CA LEU A 61 -1.72 -4.43 3.27
C LEU A 61 -0.95 -3.30 3.94
N SER A 62 -0.13 -2.59 3.17
CA SER A 62 0.62 -1.43 3.64
C SER A 62 0.93 -0.49 2.47
N LEU A 63 1.25 0.77 2.78
CA LEU A 63 1.76 1.72 1.80
C LEU A 63 2.79 2.65 2.42
N THR A 64 3.74 3.11 1.61
CA THR A 64 4.70 4.14 2.01
C THR A 64 5.22 4.92 0.80
N ASN A 65 5.44 6.22 0.96
CA ASN A 65 6.25 7.03 0.05
C ASN A 65 7.43 7.71 0.80
N ALA A 66 7.69 7.25 2.02
CA ALA A 66 8.80 7.70 2.84
C ALA A 66 10.12 7.11 2.32
N GLU A 67 11.13 7.95 2.18
CA GLU A 67 12.51 7.54 1.90
C GLU A 67 13.30 7.32 3.21
N ASP A 68 14.51 6.80 3.06
CA ASP A 68 15.47 6.69 4.17
C ASP A 68 15.76 8.08 4.77
N TRP A 69 15.94 8.10 6.10
CA TRP A 69 16.07 9.31 6.92
C TRP A 69 17.08 10.37 6.43
N ARG A 70 18.03 9.99 5.58
CA ARG A 70 19.08 10.87 5.06
C ARG A 70 18.56 11.92 4.07
N THR A 71 17.34 11.77 3.53
CA THR A 71 16.70 12.73 2.61
C THR A 71 15.54 13.52 3.23
N MET A 72 15.33 13.42 4.56
CA MET A 72 14.32 14.17 5.33
C MET A 72 14.53 15.71 5.38
N SER A 73 15.43 16.27 4.59
CA SER A 73 15.66 17.71 4.45
C SER A 73 14.65 18.42 3.54
N GLN A 74 13.80 17.67 2.82
CA GLN A 74 12.80 18.24 1.93
C GLN A 74 11.43 18.34 2.60
N PRO A 75 10.71 19.48 2.48
CA PRO A 75 9.36 19.64 2.98
C PRO A 75 8.37 18.92 2.05
N VAL A 76 8.33 17.60 2.10
CA VAL A 76 7.43 16.77 1.27
C VAL A 76 6.48 15.98 2.16
N ASP A 77 5.27 15.79 1.65
CA ASP A 77 4.24 14.93 2.25
C ASP A 77 4.66 13.46 2.16
N GLU A 78 5.01 12.90 3.30
CA GLU A 78 5.42 11.51 3.48
C GLU A 78 4.38 10.79 4.32
N ILE A 79 4.15 9.52 4.03
CA ILE A 79 3.24 8.67 4.75
C ILE A 79 3.83 7.26 4.84
N CYS A 80 3.62 6.62 5.97
CA CYS A 80 3.82 5.19 6.15
C CYS A 80 2.64 4.62 6.91
N VAL A 81 2.00 3.62 6.32
CA VAL A 81 0.90 2.86 6.94
C VAL A 81 1.24 1.38 6.81
N ASP A 82 1.65 0.76 7.91
CA ASP A 82 1.94 -0.67 8.03
C ASP A 82 1.32 -1.22 9.34
N PRO A 83 0.13 -1.84 9.26
CA PRO A 83 -0.52 -2.45 10.42
C PRO A 83 0.30 -3.59 11.04
N THR A 84 1.09 -4.32 10.24
CA THR A 84 1.91 -5.44 10.73
C THR A 84 3.02 -4.92 11.65
N ARG A 85 3.63 -3.80 11.27
CA ARG A 85 4.67 -3.13 12.06
C ARG A 85 4.11 -2.12 13.08
N ARG A 86 2.78 -2.00 13.19
CA ARG A 86 2.10 -0.96 13.99
C ARG A 86 2.61 0.45 13.67
N CYS A 87 2.91 0.69 12.39
CA CYS A 87 3.45 1.95 11.92
C CYS A 87 2.33 2.74 11.24
N PHE A 88 1.97 3.90 11.80
CA PHE A 88 1.12 4.86 11.14
C PHE A 88 1.67 6.26 11.42
N TRP A 89 2.12 6.93 10.38
CA TRP A 89 2.48 8.34 10.45
C TRP A 89 2.37 9.00 9.08
N ARG A 90 2.17 10.32 9.10
CA ARG A 90 2.25 11.17 7.91
C ARG A 90 3.03 12.42 8.30
N SER A 91 4.11 12.74 7.60
CA SER A 91 4.83 14.01 7.78
C SER A 91 3.86 15.16 7.48
N GLN A 92 4.10 16.34 8.05
CA GLN A 92 3.23 17.52 7.90
C GLN A 92 1.81 17.41 8.53
N ALA A 93 1.39 16.26 9.09
CA ALA A 93 0.06 16.09 9.67
C ALA A 93 0.01 16.20 11.21
N GLY A 94 1.14 16.35 11.90
CA GLY A 94 1.23 16.18 13.35
C GLY A 94 0.94 14.73 13.79
N PRO A 95 0.79 14.45 15.10
CA PRO A 95 0.41 13.12 15.58
C PRO A 95 -0.98 12.73 15.05
N VAL A 96 -1.04 11.68 14.21
CA VAL A 96 -2.32 11.16 13.70
C VAL A 96 -2.92 10.24 14.75
N SER A 97 -4.05 10.64 15.35
CA SER A 97 -4.76 9.78 16.29
C SER A 97 -5.33 8.54 15.58
N PRO A 98 -5.53 7.42 16.30
CA PRO A 98 -6.12 6.21 15.71
C PRO A 98 -7.46 6.43 14.98
N THR A 99 -8.28 7.38 15.45
CA THR A 99 -9.57 7.71 14.85
C THR A 99 -9.45 8.46 13.53
N GLU A 100 -8.38 9.23 13.33
CA GLU A 100 -8.13 9.97 12.09
C GLU A 100 -7.42 9.12 11.03
N GLN A 101 -6.81 8.00 11.40
CA GLN A 101 -6.05 7.13 10.47
C GLN A 101 -6.82 6.76 9.19
N PRO A 102 -8.10 6.31 9.25
CA PRO A 102 -8.85 5.97 8.05
C PRO A 102 -9.08 7.18 7.13
N ARG A 103 -9.31 8.35 7.71
CA ARG A 103 -9.54 9.59 6.97
C ARG A 103 -8.25 10.08 6.30
N VAL A 104 -7.12 10.04 7.02
CA VAL A 104 -5.80 10.42 6.49
C VAL A 104 -5.41 9.50 5.32
N LEU A 105 -5.61 8.19 5.48
CA LEU A 105 -5.37 7.20 4.43
C LEU A 105 -6.25 7.45 3.20
N ALA A 106 -7.56 7.63 3.40
CA ALA A 106 -8.50 7.85 2.31
C ALA A 106 -8.18 9.14 1.53
N SER A 107 -7.83 10.20 2.24
CA SER A 107 -7.41 11.47 1.64
C SER A 107 -6.15 11.30 0.77
N PHE A 108 -5.12 10.67 1.32
CA PHE A 108 -3.87 10.40 0.58
C PHE A 108 -4.11 9.59 -0.70
N LEU A 109 -4.89 8.51 -0.62
CA LEU A 109 -5.21 7.68 -1.78
C LEU A 109 -6.03 8.43 -2.83
N ALA A 110 -6.95 9.30 -2.42
CA ALA A 110 -7.73 10.11 -3.34
C ALA A 110 -6.83 11.11 -4.10
N ASP A 111 -5.90 11.76 -3.40
CA ASP A 111 -4.95 12.70 -4.01
C ASP A 111 -3.96 11.98 -4.94
N LEU A 112 -3.47 10.81 -4.53
CA LEU A 112 -2.61 9.97 -5.36
C LEU A 112 -3.33 9.52 -6.63
N GLN A 113 -4.57 9.02 -6.50
CA GLN A 113 -5.41 8.62 -7.63
C GLN A 113 -5.67 9.78 -8.58
N ARG A 114 -6.02 10.95 -8.05
CA ARG A 114 -6.23 12.18 -8.84
C ARG A 114 -4.98 12.54 -9.62
N THR A 115 -3.83 12.60 -8.95
CA THR A 115 -2.53 12.92 -9.57
C THR A 115 -2.18 11.94 -10.69
N CYS A 116 -2.32 10.64 -10.44
CA CYS A 116 -2.07 9.59 -11.43
C CYS A 116 -3.01 9.67 -12.64
N THR A 117 -4.25 10.11 -12.43
CA THR A 117 -5.24 10.26 -13.50
C THR A 117 -4.92 11.46 -14.38
N HIS A 118 -4.53 12.60 -13.79
CA HIS A 118 -4.22 13.82 -14.55
C HIS A 118 -2.87 13.79 -15.25
N HIS A 119 -1.85 13.24 -14.60
CA HIS A 119 -0.46 13.31 -15.10
C HIS A 119 0.04 11.97 -15.66
N GLY A 120 -0.79 10.93 -15.61
CA GLY A 120 -0.32 9.57 -15.83
C GLY A 120 0.57 9.09 -14.69
N TYR A 121 1.07 7.86 -14.83
CA TYR A 121 1.96 7.24 -13.86
C TYR A 121 2.70 6.06 -14.49
N ARG A 122 3.85 5.72 -13.90
CA ARG A 122 4.55 4.45 -14.13
C ARG A 122 4.32 3.54 -12.93
N VAL A 123 4.35 2.23 -13.17
CA VAL A 123 4.25 1.24 -12.09
C VAL A 123 5.19 0.09 -12.40
N GLU A 124 6.01 -0.24 -11.42
CA GLU A 124 6.88 -1.40 -11.41
C GLU A 124 6.40 -2.37 -10.34
N SER A 125 6.69 -3.67 -10.49
CA SER A 125 6.20 -4.70 -9.59
C SER A 125 7.28 -5.68 -9.20
N ASP A 126 7.41 -5.94 -7.91
CA ASP A 126 8.26 -6.98 -7.37
C ASP A 126 7.40 -8.06 -6.70
N PRO A 127 7.47 -9.33 -7.13
CA PRO A 127 6.77 -10.41 -6.46
C PRO A 127 7.39 -10.66 -5.08
N LEU A 128 6.53 -10.88 -4.08
CA LEU A 128 6.98 -11.25 -2.74
C LEU A 128 6.84 -12.76 -2.54
N PRO A 129 7.78 -13.40 -1.83
CA PRO A 129 7.65 -14.82 -1.49
C PRO A 129 6.38 -15.06 -0.67
N GLN A 130 5.66 -16.12 -1.02
CA GLN A 130 4.52 -16.55 -0.22
C GLN A 130 5.04 -16.93 1.17
N LYS A 131 4.59 -16.23 2.22
CA LYS A 131 4.80 -16.71 3.58
C LYS A 131 4.02 -18.02 3.68
N GLU A 132 4.70 -19.16 3.62
CA GLU A 132 4.12 -20.46 3.97
C GLU A 132 3.39 -20.28 5.30
N ALA A 133 2.15 -20.75 5.38
CA ALA A 133 1.40 -20.80 6.62
C ALA A 133 2.03 -21.84 7.56
N ARG A 134 3.23 -21.58 8.08
CA ARG A 134 3.80 -22.29 9.21
C ARG A 134 3.27 -21.65 10.49
N ASP A 135 1.97 -21.82 10.72
CA ASP A 135 1.31 -21.57 12.01
C ASP A 135 0.06 -22.48 12.06
N ALA A 136 0.28 -23.78 11.86
CA ALA A 136 -0.71 -24.83 12.13
C ALA A 136 0.02 -26.13 12.54
N GLN A 137 1.03 -26.00 13.39
CA GLN A 137 1.61 -27.17 14.04
C GLN A 137 2.28 -26.74 15.36
N THR A 138 1.43 -26.50 16.36
CA THR A 138 1.89 -26.59 17.75
C THR A 138 0.87 -27.39 18.54
N THR A 139 1.20 -28.68 18.64
CA THR A 139 1.07 -29.54 19.82
C THR A 139 -0.35 -29.94 20.24
N ASP A 140 -0.86 -30.94 19.53
CA ASP A 140 -1.54 -32.06 20.17
C ASP A 140 -0.46 -33.11 20.50
N SER A 141 0.01 -33.10 21.74
CA SER A 141 0.91 -34.11 22.29
C SER A 141 0.58 -34.30 23.78
N ARG A 142 -0.34 -35.23 24.01
CA ARG A 142 -0.49 -36.14 25.17
C ARG A 142 -0.82 -35.57 26.55
#